data_AF-A0A920RUY5-F1
#
_entry.id   AF-A0A920RUY5-F1
#
_cell.length_a   1.000
_cell.length_b   1.000
_cell.length_c   1.000
_cell.angle_alpha   90.00
_cell.angle_beta   90.00
_cell.angle_gamma   90.00
#
_symmetry.space_group_name_H-M   'P 1'
#
loop_
_entity.id
_entity.type
_entity.pdbx_description
1 polymer ?
#
loop_
_entity_poly.entity_id
_entity_poly.type
_entity_poly.pdbx_seq_one_letter_code
_entity_poly.pdbx_strand_id
1 'polypeptide(L)'
;MKKEFANFKEFYPFYIDEHKNKYTKLTHFIGSWFFFYFIANLVMTGDFKFLAYALIAGYGWAWFGHFLLKKTNLPLLNPPF
;
A
#
# COMPACT_ATOMS: atom_id res chain seq x y z
N MET A 1 -5.86 16.35 15.26
CA MET A 1 -7.12 15.61 15.55
C MET A 1 -7.19 14.42 14.61
N LYS A 2 -7.46 13.21 15.11
CA LYS A 2 -7.82 12.08 14.24
C LYS A 2 -9.18 12.41 13.62
N LYS A 3 -9.27 12.33 12.29
CA LYS A 3 -10.54 12.51 11.57
C LYS A 3 -11.28 11.19 11.65
N GLU A 4 -12.37 11.15 12.40
CA GLU A 4 -13.26 9.99 12.48
C GLU A 4 -14.33 10.10 11.40
N PHE A 5 -14.66 8.99 10.75
CA PHE A 5 -15.67 8.93 9.69
C PHE A 5 -16.84 8.09 10.19
N ALA A 6 -18.07 8.59 10.07
CA ALA A 6 -19.24 7.89 10.58
C ALA A 6 -19.69 6.75 9.66
N ASN A 7 -19.29 6.78 8.39
CA ASN A 7 -19.64 5.78 7.39
C ASN A 7 -18.62 5.76 6.24
N PHE A 8 -18.72 4.73 5.40
CA PHE A 8 -17.84 4.56 4.24
C PHE A 8 -17.95 5.71 3.23
N LYS A 9 -19.14 6.33 3.07
CA LYS A 9 -19.35 7.42 2.11
C LYS A 9 -18.56 8.68 2.48
N GLU A 10 -18.39 8.93 3.77
CA GLU A 10 -17.54 10.02 4.28
C GLU A 10 -16.05 9.66 4.23
N PHE A 11 -15.70 8.40 4.45
CA PHE A 11 -14.33 7.90 4.39
C PHE A 11 -13.78 7.86 2.95
N TYR A 12 -14.60 7.48 1.97
CA TYR A 12 -14.15 7.18 0.62
C TYR A 12 -13.48 8.36 -0.10
N PRO A 13 -14.01 9.60 -0.06
CA PRO A 13 -13.33 10.76 -0.63
C PRO A 13 -11.96 11.02 0.01
N PHE A 14 -11.84 10.85 1.33
CA PHE A 14 -10.56 10.96 2.04
C PHE A 14 -9.58 9.86 1.62
N TYR A 15 -10.05 8.62 1.50
CA TYR A 15 -9.26 7.49 1.04
C TYR A 15 -8.68 7.74 -0.36
N ILE A 16 -9.50 8.20 -1.32
CA ILE A 16 -9.04 8.52 -2.67
C ILE A 16 -8.03 9.66 -2.68
N ASP A 17 -8.23 10.67 -1.83
CA ASP A 17 -7.31 11.80 -1.70
C ASP A 17 -5.92 11.35 -1.20
N GLU A 18 -5.85 10.48 -0.19
CA GLU A 18 -4.58 9.89 0.27
C GLU A 18 -3.89 9.05 -0.82
N HIS A 19 -4.66 8.47 -1.74
CA HIS A 19 -4.16 7.71 -2.86
C HIS A 19 -3.82 8.56 -4.09
N LYS A 20 -4.02 9.89 -4.08
CA LYS A 20 -3.58 10.76 -5.19
C LYS A 20 -2.06 10.86 -5.26
N ASN A 21 -1.37 10.77 -4.12
CA ASN A 21 0.09 10.86 -4.06
C ASN A 21 0.75 9.75 -4.91
N LYS A 22 1.59 10.18 -5.86
CA LYS A 22 2.30 9.29 -6.79
C LYS A 22 3.14 8.22 -6.09
N TYR A 23 3.70 8.51 -4.91
CA TYR A 23 4.50 7.58 -4.14
C TYR A 23 3.65 6.55 -3.40
N THR A 24 2.46 6.93 -2.90
CA THR A 24 1.48 5.98 -2.36
C THR A 24 1.05 5.01 -3.46
N LYS A 25 0.80 5.49 -4.68
CA LYS A 25 0.49 4.61 -5.83
C LYS A 25 1.66 3.70 -6.21
N LEU A 26 2.88 4.24 -6.28
CA LEU A 26 4.09 3.48 -6.62
C LEU A 26 4.34 2.36 -5.61
N THR A 27 4.16 2.66 -4.33
CA THR A 27 4.27 1.63 -3.30
C THR A 27 3.24 0.54 -3.58
N HIS A 28 1.93 0.84 -3.60
CA HIS A 28 0.90 -0.15 -3.90
C HIS A 28 1.17 -0.99 -5.16
N PHE A 29 1.70 -0.38 -6.22
CA PHE A 29 2.09 -1.08 -7.44
C PHE A 29 3.19 -2.13 -7.20
N ILE A 30 4.29 -1.76 -6.54
CA ILE A 30 5.38 -2.68 -6.20
C ILE A 30 4.87 -3.80 -5.28
N GLY A 31 4.05 -3.48 -4.28
CA GLY A 31 3.44 -4.47 -3.38
C GLY A 31 2.57 -5.49 -4.12
N SER A 32 1.78 -5.02 -5.09
CA SER A 32 0.93 -5.87 -5.93
C SER A 32 1.77 -6.81 -6.81
N TRP A 33 2.88 -6.33 -7.37
CA TRP A 33 3.80 -7.17 -8.14
C TRP A 33 4.42 -8.27 -7.30
N PHE A 34 4.88 -7.95 -6.09
CA PHE A 34 5.42 -8.98 -5.18
C PHE A 34 4.35 -9.98 -4.74
N PHE A 35 3.12 -9.52 -4.49
CA PHE A 35 1.99 -10.42 -4.22
C PHE A 35 1.81 -11.44 -5.35
N PHE A 36 1.72 -10.99 -6.60
CA PHE A 36 1.58 -11.90 -7.75
C PHE A 36 2.80 -12.81 -7.93
N TYR A 37 4.01 -12.30 -7.73
CA TYR A 37 5.22 -13.11 -7.76
C TYR A 37 5.19 -14.25 -6.74
N PHE A 38 4.78 -13.99 -5.49
CA PHE A 38 4.68 -15.03 -4.47
C PHE A 38 3.53 -16.01 -4.71
N ILE A 39 2.39 -15.53 -5.21
CA ILE A 39 1.30 -16.42 -5.63
C ILE A 39 1.73 -17.34 -6.78
N ALA A 40 2.49 -16.84 -7.75
CA ALA A 40 3.03 -17.68 -8.82
C ALA A 40 3.96 -18.76 -8.25
N ASN A 41 4.85 -18.41 -7.31
CA ASN A 41 5.71 -19.38 -6.62
C ASN A 41 4.92 -20.41 -5.81
N LEU A 42 3.85 -20.00 -5.12
CA LEU A 42 2.94 -20.91 -4.42
C LEU A 42 2.36 -21.96 -5.39
N VAL A 43 1.87 -21.53 -6.55
CA VAL A 43 1.27 -22.44 -7.54
C VAL A 43 2.30 -23.37 -8.15
N MET A 44 3.52 -22.89 -8.41
CA MET A 44 4.58 -23.70 -9.01
C MET A 44 5.20 -24.72 -8.05
N THR A 45 5.29 -24.39 -6.76
CA THR A 45 6.00 -25.22 -5.76
C THR A 45 5.08 -25.98 -4.82
N GLY A 46 3.82 -25.54 -4.68
CA GLY A 46 2.88 -26.03 -3.66
C GLY A 46 3.24 -25.62 -2.22
N ASP A 47 4.27 -24.79 -2.02
CA ASP A 47 4.75 -24.42 -0.69
C ASP A 47 3.93 -23.25 -0.11
N PHE A 48 3.11 -23.56 0.88
CA PHE A 48 2.23 -22.61 1.56
C PHE A 48 2.94 -21.44 2.23
N LYS A 49 4.27 -21.50 2.46
CA LYS A 49 5.01 -20.34 2.99
C LYS A 49 4.91 -19.12 2.06
N PHE A 50 4.76 -19.35 0.76
CA PHE A 50 4.61 -18.27 -0.22
C PHE A 50 3.29 -17.52 -0.05
N LEU A 51 2.26 -18.14 0.54
CA LEU A 51 1.04 -17.42 0.91
C LEU A 51 1.32 -16.38 2.00
N ALA A 52 2.10 -16.73 3.02
CA ALA A 52 2.52 -15.78 4.05
C ALA A 52 3.35 -14.64 3.46
N TYR A 53 4.28 -14.94 2.54
CA TYR A 53 5.06 -13.90 1.85
C TYR A 53 4.19 -13.00 0.98
N ALA A 54 3.21 -13.55 0.26
CA ALA A 54 2.26 -12.76 -0.52
C ALA A 54 1.49 -11.77 0.37
N LEU A 55 0.96 -12.23 1.50
CA LEU A 55 0.23 -11.39 2.45
C LEU A 55 1.12 -10.30 3.06
N ILE A 56 2.32 -10.66 3.50
CA ILE A 56 3.28 -9.71 4.08
C ILE A 56 3.70 -8.68 3.03
N ALA A 57 3.98 -9.10 1.80
CA ALA A 57 4.40 -8.19 0.73
C ALA A 57 3.28 -7.23 0.32
N GLY A 58 2.06 -7.74 0.10
CA GLY A 58 0.92 -6.90 -0.26
C GLY A 58 0.58 -5.90 0.85
N TYR A 59 0.45 -6.38 2.08
CA TYR A 59 0.03 -5.55 3.21
C TYR A 59 1.13 -4.61 3.70
N GLY A 60 2.33 -5.13 3.89
CA GLY A 60 3.47 -4.37 4.41
C GLY A 60 3.84 -3.23 3.48
N TRP A 61 3.76 -3.44 2.17
CA TRP A 61 4.14 -2.45 1.20
C TRP A 61 3.03 -1.40 0.92
N ALA A 62 1.75 -1.78 1.04
CA ALA A 62 0.64 -0.82 1.08
C ALA A 62 0.80 0.15 2.27
N TRP A 63 1.10 -0.41 3.45
CA TRP A 63 1.29 0.37 4.68
C TRP A 63 2.54 1.26 4.65
N PHE A 64 3.62 0.79 4.03
CA PHE A 64 4.84 1.57 3.84
C PHE A 64 4.55 2.92 3.15
N GLY A 65 3.70 2.91 2.12
CA GLY A 65 3.27 4.13 1.43
C GLY A 65 2.52 5.10 2.34
N HIS A 66 1.54 4.60 3.09
CA HIS A 66 0.71 5.45 3.95
C HIS A 66 1.48 6.05 5.15
N PHE A 67 2.38 5.28 5.78
CA PHE A 67 3.00 5.70 7.04
C PHE A 67 4.34 6.43 6.87
N LEU A 68 5.18 6.00 5.91
CA LEU A 68 6.52 6.58 5.77
C LEU A 68 6.49 7.83 4.91
N LEU A 69 5.77 7.83 3.78
CA LEU A 69 5.75 8.98 2.87
C LEU A 69 5.09 10.21 3.51
N LYS A 70 4.01 10.01 4.27
CA LYS A 70 3.28 11.07 4.96
C LYS A 70 4.08 11.72 6.10
N LYS A 71 5.13 11.06 6.59
CA LYS A 71 5.93 11.50 7.74
C LYS A 71 7.31 12.03 7.37
N THR A 72 7.72 11.96 6.09
CA THR A 72 9.00 12.53 5.67
C THR A 72 8.85 13.99 5.25
N ASN A 73 9.72 14.86 5.75
CA ASN A 73 9.87 16.23 5.24
C ASN A 73 10.79 16.30 4.00
N LEU A 74 11.05 15.15 3.35
CA LEU A 74 11.90 15.12 2.16
C LEU A 74 11.15 15.75 0.98
N PRO A 75 11.67 16.82 0.37
CA PRO A 75 11.01 17.51 -0.75
C PRO A 75 10.71 16.60 -1.94
N LEU A 76 11.52 15.56 -2.14
CA LEU A 76 11.32 14.56 -3.18
C LEU A 76 10.04 13.74 -2.95
N LEU A 77 9.68 13.44 -1.71
CA LEU A 77 8.53 12.60 -1.36
C LEU A 77 7.26 13.40 -1.06
N ASN A 78 7.38 14.72 -0.97
CA ASN A 78 6.31 15.66 -0.71
C ASN A 78 6.27 16.77 -1.79
N PRO A 79 6.08 16.40 -3.08
CA PRO A 79 6.04 17.37 -4.17
C PRO A 79 4.78 18.26 -4.02
N PRO A 80 4.84 19.54 -4.44
CA PRO A 80 3.79 20.54 -4.20
C PRO A 80 2.51 20.37 -5.08
N PHE A 81 2.15 19.15 -5.45
CA PHE A 81 0.99 18.86 -6.32
C PHE A 81 -0.12 18.13 -5.56
#